data_AF-A0A1G3H194-F1
#
_entry.id   AF-A0A1G3H194-F1
#
_cell.length_a   1.000
_cell.length_b   1.000
_cell.length_c   1.000
_cell.angle_alpha   90.00
_cell.angle_beta   90.00
_cell.angle_gamma   90.00
#
_symmetry.space_group_name_H-M   'P 1'
#
loop_
_entity.id
_entity.type
_entity.pdbx_description
1 polymer ?
#
loop_
_entity_poly.entity_id
_entity_poly.type
_entity_poly.pdbx_seq_one_letter_code
_entity_poly.pdbx_strand_id
1 'polypeptide(L)'
;MRYIRLTLPVAAMALLAGCAGAPQQYSVKEVYVCAAEECGTAGHKYSARQLLDAFRQLFKANEGEKAEICESDPKTRSCESIGLCHFVQGGPFPGMGCGNSIAFGTVAKDNKPGQIAINANMARTFLGASLACADMNGTISVRSADEISYEVEPHYCNWMGVGNMTATFNLAIESLDLDRGQIGGYWNHAVAGTGVGSGSGYAILKFPKGMPRGENWIGGKP
;
A
#
# COMPACT_ATOMS: atom_id res chain seq x y z
N MET A 1 -30.93 -47.29 -37.91
CA MET A 1 -30.68 -45.84 -38.02
C MET A 1 -30.07 -45.34 -36.73
N ARG A 2 -28.83 -44.83 -36.79
CA ARG A 2 -28.10 -44.16 -35.71
C ARG A 2 -28.61 -42.72 -35.61
N TYR A 3 -28.99 -42.23 -34.43
CA TYR A 3 -28.95 -40.80 -34.11
C TYR A 3 -28.65 -40.57 -32.61
N ILE A 4 -27.34 -40.32 -32.36
CA ILE A 4 -26.73 -39.26 -31.55
C ILE A 4 -27.31 -39.02 -30.14
N ARG A 5 -26.59 -39.52 -29.13
CA ARG A 5 -26.64 -39.00 -27.76
C ARG A 5 -26.05 -37.59 -27.76
N LEU A 6 -26.88 -36.59 -27.48
CA LEU A 6 -26.44 -35.22 -27.24
C LEU A 6 -25.82 -35.15 -25.83
N THR A 7 -24.51 -35.36 -25.74
CA THR A 7 -23.75 -35.03 -24.51
C THR A 7 -23.59 -33.52 -24.46
N LEU A 8 -24.33 -32.87 -23.56
CA LEU A 8 -24.06 -31.49 -23.14
C LEU A 8 -22.61 -31.40 -22.61
N PRO A 9 -21.72 -30.58 -23.18
CA PRO A 9 -20.54 -30.17 -22.44
C PRO A 9 -21.00 -29.15 -21.39
N VAL A 10 -20.95 -29.56 -20.13
CA VAL A 10 -20.94 -28.63 -18.98
C VAL A 10 -19.69 -27.77 -19.16
N ALA A 11 -19.86 -26.62 -19.81
CA ALA A 11 -18.86 -25.57 -19.80
C ALA A 11 -18.79 -25.04 -18.36
N ALA A 12 -17.89 -25.63 -17.58
CA ALA A 12 -17.44 -25.04 -16.33
C ALA A 12 -16.84 -23.68 -16.68
N MET A 13 -17.66 -22.62 -16.56
CA MET A 13 -17.17 -21.27 -16.38
C MET A 13 -16.35 -21.30 -15.08
N ALA A 14 -15.05 -21.53 -15.23
CA ALA A 14 -14.09 -21.18 -14.21
C ALA A 14 -14.27 -19.67 -13.99
N LEU A 15 -14.98 -19.35 -12.91
CA LEU A 15 -15.05 -18.02 -12.34
C LEU A 15 -13.60 -17.56 -12.15
N LEU A 16 -13.11 -16.74 -13.07
CA LEU A 16 -11.97 -15.87 -12.83
C LEU A 16 -12.45 -14.85 -11.79
N ALA A 17 -12.56 -15.30 -10.55
CA ALA A 17 -12.51 -14.42 -9.40
C ALA A 17 -11.17 -13.71 -9.54
N GLY A 18 -11.23 -12.47 -10.03
CA GLY A 18 -10.06 -11.60 -10.14
C GLY A 18 -9.32 -11.70 -8.83
N CYS A 19 -8.09 -12.20 -8.87
CA CYS A 19 -7.20 -12.14 -7.74
C CYS A 19 -7.08 -10.66 -7.39
N ALA A 20 -7.88 -10.20 -6.43
CA ALA A 20 -7.57 -9.01 -5.67
C ALA A 20 -6.16 -9.28 -5.14
N GLY A 21 -5.17 -8.65 -5.78
CA GLY A 21 -3.78 -9.11 -5.67
C GLY A 21 -3.39 -9.13 -4.21
N ALA A 22 -3.16 -10.34 -3.70
CA ALA A 22 -2.70 -10.57 -2.35
C ALA A 22 -1.48 -9.67 -2.10
N PRO A 23 -1.30 -9.16 -0.87
CA PRO A 23 -0.10 -8.39 -0.53
C PRO A 23 1.13 -9.16 -1.00
N GLN A 24 2.08 -8.45 -1.62
CA GLN A 24 3.30 -9.04 -2.18
C GLN A 24 4.29 -9.48 -1.08
N GLN A 25 3.77 -10.01 0.03
CA GLN A 25 4.53 -10.41 1.21
C GLN A 25 5.59 -11.46 0.89
N TYR A 26 5.34 -12.30 -0.12
CA TYR A 26 6.31 -13.28 -0.61
C TYR A 26 7.61 -12.64 -1.16
N SER A 27 7.58 -11.34 -1.49
CA SER A 27 8.74 -10.57 -1.97
C SER A 27 9.60 -10.02 -0.83
N VAL A 28 9.12 -10.05 0.41
CA VAL A 28 9.83 -9.58 1.60
C VAL A 28 10.47 -10.77 2.31
N LYS A 29 11.80 -10.80 2.36
CA LYS A 29 12.55 -11.83 3.08
C LYS A 29 12.89 -11.41 4.51
N GLU A 30 13.23 -10.15 4.66
CA GLU A 30 13.63 -9.50 5.91
C GLU A 30 13.22 -8.04 5.80
N VAL A 31 12.87 -7.43 6.93
CA VAL A 31 12.58 -6.00 6.98
C VAL A 31 13.83 -5.25 7.41
N TYR A 32 14.19 -4.21 6.67
CA TYR A 32 15.32 -3.35 7.00
C TYR A 32 14.86 -2.12 7.77
N VAL A 33 15.46 -1.85 8.94
CA VAL A 33 15.08 -0.73 9.80
C VAL A 33 16.30 0.16 10.03
N CYS A 34 16.14 1.46 9.79
CA CYS A 34 17.07 2.51 10.22
C CYS A 34 16.45 3.30 11.35
N ALA A 35 17.13 3.34 12.50
CA ALA A 35 16.71 4.15 13.63
C ALA A 35 17.93 4.61 14.44
N ALA A 36 17.96 5.89 14.79
CA ALA A 36 19.05 6.50 15.55
C ALA A 36 20.42 6.32 14.86
N GLU A 37 20.46 6.48 13.54
CA GLU A 37 21.65 6.34 12.68
C GLU A 37 22.19 4.90 12.58
N GLU A 38 21.49 3.93 13.17
CA GLU A 38 21.79 2.51 13.04
C GLU A 38 20.80 1.83 12.11
N CYS A 39 21.32 1.24 11.03
CA CYS A 39 20.52 0.50 10.07
C CYS A 39 20.83 -1.01 10.12
N GLY A 40 19.81 -1.85 10.00
CA GLY A 40 19.98 -3.31 9.97
C GLY A 40 18.68 -4.07 9.81
N THR A 41 18.78 -5.40 9.77
CA THR A 41 17.62 -6.28 9.66
C THR A 41 16.84 -6.34 10.98
N ALA A 42 15.51 -6.38 10.88
CA ALA A 42 14.60 -6.24 12.02
C ALA A 42 14.53 -7.50 12.88
N GLY A 43 14.52 -8.69 12.25
CA GLY A 43 14.31 -9.99 12.90
C GLY A 43 15.14 -10.29 14.14
N HIS A 44 16.32 -9.69 14.27
CA HIS A 44 17.22 -9.88 15.41
C HIS A 44 17.30 -8.69 16.37
N LYS A 45 16.71 -7.54 16.02
CA LYS A 45 16.86 -6.28 16.76
C LYS A 45 15.56 -5.78 17.39
N TYR A 46 14.42 -6.06 16.77
CA TYR A 46 13.15 -5.45 17.15
C TYR A 46 12.05 -6.50 17.26
N SER A 47 11.18 -6.35 18.26
CA SER A 47 9.94 -7.11 18.35
C SER A 47 8.84 -6.48 17.49
N ALA A 48 7.84 -7.28 17.13
CA ALA A 48 6.64 -6.80 16.42
C ALA A 48 5.96 -5.62 17.16
N ARG A 49 5.92 -5.66 18.49
CA ARG A 49 5.34 -4.58 19.30
C ARG A 49 6.12 -3.28 19.16
N GLN A 50 7.45 -3.37 19.22
CA GLN A 50 8.32 -2.22 19.09
C GLN A 50 8.18 -1.55 17.72
N LEU A 51 8.08 -2.34 16.64
CA LEU A 51 7.83 -1.82 15.29
C LEU A 51 6.42 -1.23 15.14
N LEU A 52 5.40 -1.86 15.75
CA LEU A 52 4.05 -1.30 15.78
C LEU A 52 4.03 0.08 16.44
N ASP A 53 4.70 0.23 17.58
CA ASP A 53 4.82 1.51 18.27
C ASP A 53 5.62 2.54 17.43
N ALA A 54 6.59 2.09 16.64
CA ALA A 54 7.32 2.92 15.69
C ALA A 54 6.42 3.49 14.60
N PHE A 55 5.64 2.64 13.92
CA PHE A 55 4.69 3.10 12.92
C PHE A 55 3.70 4.09 13.52
N ARG A 56 3.14 3.78 14.69
CA ARG A 56 2.19 4.68 15.37
C ARG A 56 2.79 6.06 15.61
N GLN A 57 4.04 6.14 16.07
CA GLN A 57 4.73 7.40 16.28
C GLN A 57 4.96 8.14 14.95
N LEU A 58 5.37 7.44 13.88
CA LEU A 58 5.59 8.03 12.56
C LEU A 58 4.33 8.68 12.00
N PHE A 59 3.22 7.94 12.00
CA PHE A 59 1.94 8.44 11.51
C PHE A 59 1.43 9.59 12.37
N LYS A 60 1.57 9.50 13.70
CA LYS A 60 1.14 10.57 14.61
C LYS A 60 1.95 11.86 14.41
N ALA A 61 3.26 11.76 14.21
CA ALA A 61 4.11 12.92 13.95
C ALA A 61 3.76 13.64 12.63
N ASN A 62 3.23 12.88 11.68
CA ASN A 62 2.89 13.33 10.32
C ASN A 62 1.36 13.36 10.06
N GLU A 63 0.53 13.39 11.11
CA GLU A 63 -0.93 13.42 10.96
C GLU A 63 -1.36 14.70 10.22
N GLY A 64 -2.16 14.53 9.16
CA GLY A 64 -2.63 15.61 8.28
C GLY A 64 -1.60 16.09 7.25
N GLU A 65 -0.34 15.65 7.36
CA GLU A 65 0.73 15.99 6.42
C GLU A 65 0.72 15.05 5.20
N LYS A 66 1.19 15.55 4.06
CA LYS A 66 1.32 14.76 2.83
C LYS A 66 2.64 14.03 2.79
N ALA A 67 2.60 12.71 2.83
CA ALA A 67 3.73 11.87 2.43
C ALA A 67 3.82 11.83 0.90
N GLU A 68 5.01 12.09 0.37
CA GLU A 68 5.31 11.93 -1.06
C GLU A 68 5.45 10.45 -1.39
N ILE A 69 4.92 10.04 -2.53
CA ILE A 69 5.06 8.67 -3.02
C ILE A 69 6.10 8.69 -4.14
N CYS A 70 7.08 7.81 -4.04
CA CYS A 70 8.12 7.65 -5.05
C CYS A 70 8.16 6.23 -5.58
N GLU A 71 8.36 6.08 -6.88
CA GLU A 71 8.87 4.84 -7.45
C GLU A 71 10.35 4.68 -7.05
N SER A 72 10.77 3.45 -6.77
CA SER A 72 12.13 3.15 -6.29
C SER A 72 12.52 1.72 -6.63
N ASP A 73 13.83 1.44 -6.76
CA ASP A 73 14.37 0.08 -6.74
C ASP A 73 14.58 -0.40 -5.29
N PRO A 74 14.20 -1.65 -4.94
CA PRO A 74 14.36 -2.21 -3.58
C PRO A 74 15.81 -2.33 -3.11
N LYS A 75 16.79 -2.34 -4.03
CA LYS A 75 18.22 -2.41 -3.71
C LYS A 75 18.77 -1.05 -3.32
N THR A 76 18.40 0.00 -4.06
CA THR A 76 18.90 1.37 -3.83
C THR A 76 18.09 2.10 -2.77
N ARG A 77 16.79 1.81 -2.69
CA ARG A 77 15.82 2.51 -1.82
C ARG A 77 15.93 4.03 -1.98
N SER A 78 16.09 4.47 -3.22
CA SER A 78 16.16 5.88 -3.60
C SER A 78 14.93 6.26 -4.42
N CYS A 79 14.34 7.42 -4.15
CA CYS A 79 13.27 7.97 -4.98
C CYS A 79 13.79 8.24 -6.40
N GLU A 80 13.32 7.46 -7.38
CA GLU A 80 13.72 7.57 -8.79
C GLU A 80 12.79 8.51 -9.56
N SER A 81 11.50 8.40 -9.28
CA SER A 81 10.46 9.25 -9.88
C SER A 81 9.37 9.52 -8.85
N ILE A 82 8.76 10.71 -8.93
CA ILE A 82 7.63 11.07 -8.06
C ILE A 82 6.35 10.47 -8.63
N GLY A 83 5.64 9.75 -7.78
CA GLY A 83 4.34 9.15 -8.03
C GLY A 83 4.40 7.72 -8.55
N LEU A 84 3.27 7.03 -8.35
CA LEU A 84 3.03 5.69 -8.88
C LEU A 84 2.00 5.82 -9.98
N CYS A 85 2.40 5.40 -11.19
CA CYS A 85 1.54 5.42 -12.35
C CYS A 85 1.42 4.01 -12.92
N HIS A 86 0.20 3.59 -13.25
CA HIS A 86 -0.01 2.36 -14.00
C HIS A 86 -1.15 2.51 -15.00
N PHE A 87 -1.15 1.61 -15.98
CA PHE A 87 -2.20 1.60 -16.99
C PHE A 87 -3.54 1.16 -16.40
N VAL A 88 -4.61 1.84 -16.81
CA VAL A 88 -6.00 1.52 -16.50
C VAL A 88 -6.83 1.65 -17.77
N GLN A 89 -7.66 0.66 -18.04
CA GLN A 89 -8.69 0.73 -19.05
C GLN A 89 -9.94 1.34 -18.43
N GLY A 90 -10.15 2.65 -18.59
CA GLY A 90 -11.32 3.37 -18.08
C GLY A 90 -12.46 3.39 -19.10
N GLY A 91 -13.37 2.43 -19.04
CA GLY A 91 -14.43 2.27 -20.05
C GLY A 91 -13.83 2.11 -21.44
N PRO A 92 -14.20 2.94 -22.44
CA PRO A 92 -13.58 2.91 -23.76
C PRO A 92 -12.21 3.60 -23.81
N PHE A 93 -11.78 4.31 -22.77
CA PHE A 93 -10.56 5.12 -22.76
C PHE A 93 -9.40 4.40 -22.06
N PRO A 94 -8.35 4.00 -22.79
CA PRO A 94 -7.10 3.55 -22.17
C PRO A 94 -6.29 4.75 -21.64
N GLY A 95 -5.64 4.61 -20.48
CA GLY A 95 -4.83 5.70 -19.93
C GLY A 95 -4.01 5.36 -18.69
N MET A 96 -3.19 6.32 -18.25
CA MET A 96 -2.43 6.19 -17.01
C MET A 96 -3.24 6.74 -15.84
N GLY A 97 -3.39 5.93 -14.80
CA GLY A 97 -3.80 6.34 -13.47
C GLY A 97 -2.57 6.61 -12.61
N CYS A 98 -2.50 7.76 -11.95
CA CYS A 98 -1.35 8.17 -11.14
C CYS A 98 -1.76 8.64 -9.75
N GLY A 99 -0.91 8.40 -8.74
CA GLY A 99 -0.99 9.00 -7.41
C GLY A 99 0.39 9.43 -6.93
N ASN A 100 0.53 10.67 -6.45
CA ASN A 100 1.83 11.26 -6.11
C ASN A 100 2.03 11.52 -4.62
N SER A 101 0.95 11.55 -3.85
CA SER A 101 0.99 11.87 -2.43
C SER A 101 -0.19 11.24 -1.70
N ILE A 102 0.04 10.92 -0.44
CA ILE A 102 -0.96 10.40 0.48
C ILE A 102 -0.89 11.19 1.78
N ALA A 103 -2.02 11.71 2.24
CA ALA A 103 -2.17 12.33 3.54
C ALA A 103 -2.77 11.31 4.50
N PHE A 104 -2.05 11.00 5.58
CA PHE A 104 -2.57 10.12 6.62
C PHE A 104 -3.31 10.96 7.65
N GLY A 105 -4.58 10.64 7.87
CA GLY A 105 -5.43 11.26 8.88
C GLY A 105 -5.27 10.57 10.23
N THR A 106 -6.36 10.53 10.98
CA THR A 106 -6.35 10.05 12.36
C THR A 106 -5.96 8.57 12.46
N VAL A 107 -4.96 8.32 13.32
CA VAL A 107 -4.57 7.00 13.74
C VAL A 107 -5.58 6.52 14.78
N ALA A 108 -6.47 5.62 14.38
CA ALA A 108 -7.45 5.05 15.29
C ALA A 108 -6.77 4.11 16.29
N LYS A 109 -7.41 3.95 17.46
CA LYS A 109 -6.96 3.01 18.49
C LYS A 109 -6.99 1.59 17.91
N ASP A 110 -6.01 0.76 18.25
CA ASP A 110 -5.82 -0.57 17.68
C ASP A 110 -7.13 -1.37 17.65
N ASN A 111 -7.59 -1.71 16.44
CA ASN A 111 -8.77 -2.55 16.28
C ASN A 111 -8.50 -3.97 16.76
N LYS A 112 -7.24 -4.42 16.68
CA LYS A 112 -6.74 -5.74 17.09
C LYS A 112 -5.27 -5.65 17.56
N PRO A 113 -4.79 -6.56 18.42
CA PRO A 113 -3.37 -6.64 18.75
C PRO A 113 -2.51 -6.75 17.49
N GLY A 114 -1.43 -5.96 17.41
CA GLY A 114 -0.53 -5.98 16.24
C GLY A 114 -1.05 -5.19 15.03
N GLN A 115 -2.13 -4.40 15.18
CA GLN A 115 -2.71 -3.64 14.07
C GLN A 115 -2.96 -2.18 14.41
N ILE A 116 -2.76 -1.30 13.42
CA ILE A 116 -3.08 0.11 13.48
C ILE A 116 -4.08 0.41 12.36
N ALA A 117 -5.25 0.94 12.70
CA ALA A 117 -6.21 1.42 11.71
C ALA A 117 -5.94 2.90 11.40
N ILE A 118 -5.89 3.23 10.12
CA ILE A 118 -5.48 4.54 9.63
C ILE A 118 -6.43 4.95 8.50
N ASN A 119 -6.98 6.16 8.61
CA ASN A 119 -7.64 6.81 7.48
C ASN A 119 -6.61 7.59 6.66
N ALA A 120 -6.75 7.60 5.34
CA ALA A 120 -5.85 8.32 4.46
C ALA A 120 -6.57 8.88 3.23
N ASN A 121 -6.09 10.00 2.72
CA ASN A 121 -6.55 10.60 1.48
C ASN A 121 -5.40 10.62 0.46
N MET A 122 -5.62 10.08 -0.73
CA MET A 122 -4.63 10.09 -1.81
C MET A 122 -5.18 10.83 -3.01
N ALA A 123 -4.47 11.88 -3.41
CA ALA A 123 -4.77 12.58 -4.65
C ALA A 123 -4.39 11.70 -5.84
N ARG A 124 -5.33 11.49 -6.76
CA ARG A 124 -5.13 10.66 -7.94
C ARG A 124 -5.64 11.32 -9.19
N THR A 125 -5.04 10.95 -10.31
CA THR A 125 -5.43 11.42 -11.65
C THR A 125 -5.59 10.26 -12.61
N PHE A 126 -6.48 10.39 -13.58
CA PHE A 126 -6.53 9.53 -14.78
C PHE A 126 -6.46 10.40 -16.02
N LEU A 127 -5.52 10.11 -16.94
CA LEU A 127 -5.23 10.95 -18.10
C LEU A 127 -4.98 12.43 -17.71
N GLY A 128 -4.38 12.65 -16.53
CA GLY A 128 -4.12 13.97 -15.97
C GLY A 128 -5.33 14.66 -15.30
N ALA A 129 -6.54 14.12 -15.42
CA ALA A 129 -7.73 14.66 -14.75
C ALA A 129 -7.86 14.12 -13.32
N SER A 130 -8.11 15.00 -12.35
CA SER A 130 -8.30 14.62 -10.95
C SER A 130 -9.52 13.73 -10.73
N LEU A 131 -9.37 12.76 -9.83
CA LEU A 131 -10.38 11.77 -9.51
C LEU A 131 -11.06 12.11 -8.18
N ALA A 132 -12.38 11.94 -8.11
CA ALA A 132 -13.13 12.12 -6.87
C ALA A 132 -13.23 10.79 -6.14
N CYS A 133 -12.43 10.58 -5.11
CA CYS A 133 -12.41 9.34 -4.35
C CYS A 133 -12.78 9.56 -2.88
N ALA A 134 -13.44 8.57 -2.30
CA ALA A 134 -13.64 8.52 -0.85
C ALA A 134 -12.29 8.36 -0.13
N ASP A 135 -12.25 8.80 1.12
CA ASP A 135 -11.10 8.52 1.99
C ASP A 135 -10.91 7.01 2.14
N MET A 136 -9.66 6.61 2.24
CA MET A 136 -9.21 5.24 2.32
C MET A 136 -9.12 4.84 3.79
N ASN A 137 -9.78 3.73 4.15
CA ASN A 137 -9.53 3.09 5.43
C ASN A 137 -8.53 1.97 5.20
N GLY A 138 -7.41 1.99 5.92
CA GLY A 138 -6.40 0.97 5.83
C GLY A 138 -5.96 0.47 7.19
N THR A 139 -5.34 -0.70 7.19
CA THR A 139 -4.79 -1.34 8.38
C THR A 139 -3.33 -1.66 8.15
N ILE A 140 -2.46 -1.17 9.03
CA ILE A 140 -1.10 -1.65 9.14
C ILE A 140 -1.12 -2.86 10.08
N SER A 141 -0.58 -3.98 9.62
CA SER A 141 -0.42 -5.20 10.40
C SER A 141 1.06 -5.48 10.60
N VAL A 142 1.49 -5.62 11.86
CA VAL A 142 2.83 -6.08 12.23
C VAL A 142 2.67 -7.46 12.87
N ARG A 143 2.83 -8.51 12.08
CA ARG A 143 2.67 -9.91 12.53
C ARG A 143 3.95 -10.44 13.15
N SER A 144 5.08 -10.05 12.58
CA SER A 144 6.43 -10.31 13.11
C SER A 144 7.35 -9.14 12.77
N ALA A 145 8.61 -9.23 13.16
CA ALA A 145 9.61 -8.22 12.79
C ALA A 145 9.83 -8.13 11.27
N ASP A 146 9.62 -9.23 10.55
CA ASP A 146 9.84 -9.34 9.11
C ASP A 146 8.54 -9.51 8.31
N GLU A 147 7.39 -9.50 8.98
CA GLU A 147 6.06 -9.60 8.36
C GLU A 147 5.20 -8.38 8.69
N ILE A 148 5.29 -7.37 7.82
CA ILE A 148 4.63 -6.08 7.97
C ILE A 148 3.91 -5.72 6.68
N SER A 149 2.62 -5.38 6.77
CA SER A 149 1.81 -4.95 5.62
C SER A 149 0.94 -3.74 5.93
N TYR A 150 0.63 -2.95 4.91
CA TYR A 150 -0.45 -1.97 4.91
C TYR A 150 -1.47 -2.37 3.85
N GLU A 151 -2.70 -2.60 4.28
CA GLU A 151 -3.80 -3.04 3.42
C GLU A 151 -4.92 -2.02 3.48
N VAL A 152 -5.31 -1.51 2.32
CA VAL A 152 -6.40 -0.54 2.16
C VAL A 152 -7.67 -1.27 1.76
N GLU A 153 -8.74 -1.04 2.51
CA GLU A 153 -10.06 -1.54 2.18
C GLU A 153 -10.51 -1.04 0.80
N PRO A 154 -11.31 -1.82 0.06
CA PRO A 154 -11.86 -1.37 -1.21
C PRO A 154 -12.61 -0.05 -1.01
N HIS A 155 -12.18 0.99 -1.72
CA HIS A 155 -12.74 2.34 -1.59
C HIS A 155 -13.22 2.85 -2.94
N TYR A 156 -14.22 3.71 -2.88
CA TYR A 156 -14.93 4.18 -4.06
C TYR A 156 -14.23 5.37 -4.72
N CYS A 157 -14.21 5.36 -6.05
CA CYS A 157 -13.76 6.46 -6.87
C CYS A 157 -14.77 6.73 -8.00
N ASN A 158 -15.09 8.00 -8.23
CA ASN A 158 -15.76 8.49 -9.41
C ASN A 158 -14.74 9.16 -10.34
N TRP A 159 -14.67 8.64 -11.56
CA TRP A 159 -13.85 9.18 -12.63
C TRP A 159 -14.80 9.86 -13.60
N MET A 160 -14.82 11.20 -13.58
CA MET A 160 -15.71 11.98 -14.41
C MET A 160 -15.57 11.57 -15.89
N GLY A 161 -16.68 11.22 -16.53
CA GLY A 161 -16.71 10.77 -17.94
C GLY A 161 -16.39 9.29 -18.18
N VAL A 162 -15.86 8.56 -17.18
CA VAL A 162 -15.66 7.10 -17.25
C VAL A 162 -16.72 6.36 -16.41
N GLY A 163 -16.93 6.83 -15.18
CA GLY A 163 -17.91 6.29 -14.27
C GLY A 163 -17.33 5.89 -12.91
N ASN A 164 -17.99 4.93 -12.27
CA ASN A 164 -17.70 4.53 -10.90
C ASN A 164 -16.82 3.30 -10.85
N MET A 165 -15.91 3.27 -9.88
CA MET A 165 -15.02 2.16 -9.65
C MET A 165 -14.65 2.01 -8.19
N THR A 166 -14.13 0.83 -7.88
CA THR A 166 -13.55 0.51 -6.59
C THR A 166 -12.06 0.28 -6.78
N ALA A 167 -11.27 0.84 -5.88
CA ALA A 167 -9.82 0.69 -5.87
C ALA A 167 -9.37 -0.03 -4.60
N THR A 168 -8.32 -0.84 -4.73
CA THR A 168 -7.62 -1.49 -3.61
C THR A 168 -6.14 -1.17 -3.69
N PHE A 169 -5.49 -1.04 -2.53
CA PHE A 169 -4.05 -0.80 -2.43
C PHE A 169 -3.48 -1.66 -1.30
N ASN A 170 -2.37 -2.35 -1.58
CA ASN A 170 -1.62 -3.11 -0.61
C ASN A 170 -0.15 -2.74 -0.70
N LEU A 171 0.54 -2.68 0.43
CA LEU A 171 1.98 -2.47 0.53
C LEU A 171 2.56 -3.51 1.48
N ALA A 172 3.38 -4.42 0.95
CA ALA A 172 4.23 -5.30 1.76
C ALA A 172 5.48 -4.51 2.13
N ILE A 173 5.60 -4.15 3.41
CA ILE A 173 6.65 -3.26 3.88
C ILE A 173 7.95 -4.06 4.01
N GLU A 174 9.00 -3.54 3.38
CA GLU A 174 10.33 -4.13 3.35
C GLU A 174 11.35 -3.23 4.06
N SER A 175 11.12 -1.92 4.10
CA SER A 175 12.00 -1.01 4.82
C SER A 175 11.25 0.05 5.63
N LEU A 176 11.81 0.38 6.79
CA LEU A 176 11.36 1.44 7.67
C LEU A 176 12.58 2.29 8.08
N ASP A 177 12.71 3.46 7.50
CA ASP A 177 13.75 4.42 7.86
C ASP A 177 13.13 5.52 8.72
N LEU A 178 13.28 5.39 10.04
CA LEU A 178 12.76 6.37 10.96
C LEU A 178 13.51 7.68 10.85
N ASP A 179 14.83 7.64 10.72
CA ASP A 179 15.66 8.85 10.71
C ASP A 179 15.27 9.79 9.57
N ARG A 180 14.94 9.22 8.40
CA ARG A 180 14.49 9.97 7.21
C ARG A 180 12.97 10.02 7.03
N GLY A 181 12.20 9.37 7.89
CA GLY A 181 10.74 9.28 7.78
C GLY A 181 10.30 8.61 6.49
N GLN A 182 10.80 7.40 6.20
CA GLN A 182 10.49 6.68 4.98
C GLN A 182 9.96 5.27 5.27
N ILE A 183 8.96 4.86 4.51
CA ILE A 183 8.48 3.47 4.47
C ILE A 183 8.67 2.98 3.03
N GLY A 184 9.49 1.96 2.82
CA GLY A 184 9.67 1.31 1.53
C GLY A 184 8.97 -0.04 1.48
N GLY A 185 8.40 -0.39 0.34
CA GLY A 185 7.74 -1.67 0.20
C GLY A 185 7.25 -1.99 -1.21
N TYR A 186 6.87 -3.25 -1.38
CA TYR A 186 6.27 -3.76 -2.61
C TYR A 186 4.78 -3.45 -2.62
N TRP A 187 4.34 -2.62 -3.56
CA TRP A 187 2.95 -2.22 -3.66
C TRP A 187 2.21 -2.98 -4.75
N ASN A 188 0.91 -3.13 -4.57
CA ASN A 188 -0.02 -3.56 -5.59
C ASN A 188 -1.29 -2.71 -5.49
N HIS A 189 -1.76 -2.20 -6.62
CA HIS A 189 -2.99 -1.43 -6.74
C HIS A 189 -3.87 -2.08 -7.80
N ALA A 190 -5.16 -2.18 -7.54
CA ALA A 190 -6.13 -2.67 -8.52
C ALA A 190 -7.37 -1.78 -8.56
N VAL A 191 -7.97 -1.67 -9.73
CA VAL A 191 -9.19 -0.91 -10.00
C VAL A 191 -10.16 -1.82 -10.73
N ALA A 192 -11.43 -1.79 -10.33
CA ALA A 192 -12.51 -2.55 -10.96
C ALA A 192 -13.82 -1.74 -11.00
N GLY A 193 -14.70 -2.05 -11.96
CA GLY A 193 -16.00 -1.39 -12.15
C GLY A 193 -16.18 -0.95 -13.60
N THR A 194 -16.46 0.34 -13.81
CA THR A 194 -16.49 0.93 -15.16
C THR A 194 -15.12 1.00 -15.84
N GLY A 195 -14.05 0.81 -15.07
CA GLY A 195 -12.71 0.57 -15.59
C GLY A 195 -12.07 -0.65 -14.92
N VAL A 196 -11.00 -1.13 -15.54
CA VAL A 196 -10.18 -2.22 -15.02
C VAL A 196 -8.70 -1.92 -15.20
N GLY A 197 -7.91 -2.20 -14.18
CA GLY A 197 -6.47 -2.05 -14.23
C GLY A 197 -5.81 -2.54 -12.97
N SER A 198 -4.54 -2.91 -13.08
CA SER A 198 -3.72 -3.29 -11.95
C SER A 198 -2.29 -2.86 -12.20
N GLY A 199 -1.62 -2.43 -11.14
CA GLY A 199 -0.21 -2.07 -11.17
C GLY A 199 0.47 -2.60 -9.93
N SER A 200 1.78 -2.83 -10.04
CA SER A 200 2.60 -3.24 -8.91
C SER A 200 4.03 -2.80 -9.12
N GLY A 201 4.78 -2.67 -8.03
CA GLY A 201 6.19 -2.30 -8.08
C GLY A 201 6.75 -2.14 -6.69
N TYR A 202 7.85 -1.41 -6.57
CA TYR A 202 8.40 -1.00 -5.29
C TYR A 202 8.30 0.51 -5.16
N ALA A 203 7.91 0.97 -3.97
CA ALA A 203 7.69 2.38 -3.70
C ALA A 203 8.21 2.77 -2.34
N ILE A 204 8.53 4.06 -2.21
CA ILE A 204 8.83 4.71 -0.95
C ILE A 204 7.74 5.73 -0.65
N LEU A 205 7.18 5.66 0.55
CA LEU A 205 6.42 6.73 1.17
C LEU A 205 7.38 7.59 1.98
N LYS A 206 7.56 8.84 1.58
CA LYS A 206 8.44 9.80 2.25
C LYS A 206 7.62 10.83 3.02
N PHE A 207 7.67 10.73 4.33
CA PHE A 207 6.99 11.63 5.25
C PHE A 207 7.79 12.94 5.41
N PRO A 208 7.12 14.09 5.62
CA PRO A 208 7.82 15.36 5.83
C PRO A 208 8.68 15.39 7.10
N LYS A 209 8.27 14.66 8.14
CA LYS A 209 9.00 14.57 9.41
C LYS A 209 9.55 13.16 9.58
N GLY A 210 10.88 13.10 9.64
CA GLY A 210 11.59 11.96 10.20
C GLY A 210 11.44 11.89 11.71
N MET A 211 12.11 10.91 12.27
CA MET A 211 11.96 10.47 13.64
C MET A 211 13.35 10.24 14.27
N PRO A 212 14.20 11.29 14.32
CA PRO A 212 15.58 11.15 14.76
C PRO A 212 15.68 10.86 16.26
N ARG A 213 16.89 10.50 16.69
CA ARG A 213 17.25 10.16 18.06
C ARG A 213 16.67 11.17 19.08
N GLY A 214 15.86 10.66 20.01
CA GLY A 214 15.27 11.44 21.12
C GLY A 214 13.74 11.51 21.08
N GLU A 215 13.14 11.46 19.90
CA GLU A 215 11.68 11.51 19.75
C GLU A 215 11.05 10.12 19.58
N ASN A 216 11.83 9.16 19.07
CA ASN A 216 11.33 7.83 18.71
C ASN A 216 12.28 6.76 19.19
N TRP A 217 11.81 5.98 20.13
CA TRP A 217 12.59 4.87 20.64
C TRP A 217 11.70 3.66 20.55
N ILE A 218 11.94 2.90 19.47
CA ILE A 218 11.53 1.51 19.26
C ILE A 218 11.99 0.63 20.45
N GLY A 219 12.67 1.16 21.46
CA GLY A 219 13.53 0.38 22.31
C GLY A 219 13.13 0.13 23.76
N GLY A 220 12.02 0.57 24.38
CA GLY A 220 11.79 0.47 25.85
C GLY A 220 13.03 0.54 26.79
N LYS A 221 13.27 1.63 27.55
CA LYS A 221 14.48 1.81 28.42
C LYS A 221 14.94 0.49 29.07
N PRO A 222 16.26 0.19 29.15
CA PRO A 222 16.72 -0.89 30.02
C PRO A 222 16.23 -0.68 31.46
#